data_AF-A0A382I273-F1
#
_entry.id   AF-A0A382I273-F1
#
_cell.length_a   1.000
_cell.length_b   1.000
_cell.length_c   1.000
_cell.angle_alpha   90.00
_cell.angle_beta   90.00
_cell.angle_gamma   90.00
#
_symmetry.space_group_name_H-M   'P 1'
#
loop_
_entity.id
_entity.type
_entity.pdbx_description
1 polymer ?
#
loop_
_entity_poly.entity_id
_entity_poly.type
_entity_poly.pdbx_seq_one_letter_code
_entity_poly.pdbx_strand_id
1 'polypeptide(L)'
;MKFNSIILFMMFTTLQGQVIFSDTLGIGDNENSVESKTFTFDLNKVPDLLIVQIGAGSLNLHYHYEIYINEKPVNANIQIDDLDNLAIHWFKTEARMHMVANEGGVDADGIFRPQGKLMAYVPNSFLKIGDNALTLKIMDPYARYNDDYFVNHIELIPVFKKENEKLWDFIKKE
;
A
#
# COMPACT_ATOMS: atom_id res chain seq x y z
N MET A 1 -44.28 8.23 -30.30
CA MET A 1 -42.89 7.70 -30.30
C MET A 1 -42.55 7.27 -28.89
N LYS A 2 -42.30 5.98 -28.65
CA LYS A 2 -41.80 5.48 -27.36
C LYS A 2 -40.28 5.63 -27.37
N PHE A 3 -39.74 6.51 -26.52
CA PHE A 3 -38.31 6.55 -26.28
C PHE A 3 -37.94 5.38 -25.37
N ASN A 4 -37.31 4.35 -25.94
CA ASN A 4 -36.60 3.35 -25.17
C ASN A 4 -35.32 4.00 -24.65
N SER A 5 -35.31 4.43 -23.39
CA SER A 5 -34.08 4.80 -22.70
C SER A 5 -33.27 3.53 -22.46
N ILE A 6 -32.29 3.27 -23.32
CA ILE A 6 -31.23 2.30 -23.06
C ILE A 6 -30.36 2.94 -21.97
N ILE A 7 -30.55 2.52 -20.72
CA ILE A 7 -29.61 2.83 -19.65
C ILE A 7 -28.37 1.97 -19.91
N LEU A 8 -27.36 2.59 -20.51
CA LEU A 8 -26.04 1.99 -20.66
C LEU A 8 -25.37 1.98 -19.28
N PHE A 9 -25.54 0.89 -18.54
CA PHE A 9 -24.74 0.61 -17.35
C PHE A 9 -23.32 0.29 -17.83
N MET A 10 -22.45 1.31 -17.90
CA MET A 10 -21.01 1.06 -17.99
C MET A 10 -20.59 0.42 -16.66
N MET A 11 -20.53 -0.91 -16.62
CA MET A 11 -19.80 -1.60 -15.56
C MET A 11 -18.32 -1.25 -15.72
N PHE A 12 -17.88 -0.21 -15.02
CA PHE A 12 -16.48 -0.14 -14.65
C PHE A 12 -16.25 -1.30 -13.68
N THR A 13 -15.69 -2.40 -14.18
CA THR A 13 -15.11 -3.42 -13.32
C THR A 13 -13.92 -2.74 -12.63
N THR A 14 -14.16 -2.18 -11.44
CA THR A 14 -13.07 -1.83 -10.53
C THR A 14 -12.23 -3.09 -10.37
N LEU A 15 -10.93 -3.02 -10.67
CA LEU A 15 -10.00 -4.08 -10.30
C LEU A 15 -10.21 -4.35 -8.81
N GLN A 16 -10.84 -5.48 -8.48
CA GLN A 16 -11.17 -5.78 -7.10
C GLN A 16 -9.89 -6.30 -6.44
N GLY A 17 -9.27 -5.44 -5.63
CA GLY A 17 -8.12 -5.84 -4.85
C GLY A 17 -8.51 -6.88 -3.80
N GLN A 18 -7.56 -7.77 -3.49
CA GLN A 18 -7.68 -8.70 -2.37
C GLN A 18 -7.08 -8.03 -1.13
N VAL A 19 -7.90 -7.81 -0.12
CA VAL A 19 -7.43 -7.34 1.20
C VAL A 19 -6.90 -8.54 1.98
N ILE A 20 -5.61 -8.52 2.32
CA ILE A 20 -4.93 -9.61 3.05
C ILE A 20 -4.63 -9.25 4.50
N PHE A 21 -4.82 -7.98 4.86
CA PHE A 21 -4.68 -7.48 6.21
C PHE A 21 -5.55 -6.22 6.37
N SER A 22 -6.25 -6.11 7.50
CA SER A 22 -7.12 -4.97 7.83
C SER A 22 -7.23 -4.85 9.36
N ASP A 23 -6.10 -4.60 10.01
CA ASP A 23 -5.98 -4.40 11.45
C ASP A 23 -4.78 -3.47 11.72
N THR A 24 -4.41 -3.22 12.98
CA THR A 24 -3.28 -2.37 13.34
C THR A 24 -2.00 -3.20 13.54
N LEU A 25 -0.99 -2.95 12.71
CA LEU A 25 0.38 -3.46 12.89
C LEU A 25 1.33 -2.27 12.99
N GLY A 26 2.22 -2.22 13.97
CA GLY A 26 3.11 -1.07 14.09
C GLY A 26 4.49 -1.33 14.64
N ILE A 27 5.30 -0.28 14.70
CA ILE A 27 6.48 -0.20 15.57
C ILE A 27 6.23 0.99 16.50
N GLY A 28 6.20 0.73 17.80
CA GLY A 28 5.92 1.73 18.84
C GLY A 28 5.67 1.12 20.22
N ASP A 29 5.09 1.92 21.13
CA ASP A 29 4.81 1.54 22.54
C ASP A 29 3.50 0.72 22.70
N ASN A 30 3.09 -0.01 21.66
CA ASN A 30 1.85 -0.81 21.67
C ASN A 30 2.14 -2.33 21.68
N GLU A 31 1.15 -3.12 22.11
CA GLU A 31 1.26 -4.59 22.22
C GLU A 31 1.43 -5.29 20.86
N ASN A 32 1.12 -4.60 19.76
CA ASN A 32 1.21 -5.09 18.38
C ASN A 32 2.50 -4.64 17.67
N SER A 33 3.49 -4.16 18.45
CA SER A 33 4.78 -3.71 17.94
C SER A 33 5.57 -4.88 17.37
N VAL A 34 5.86 -4.86 16.07
CA VAL A 34 6.65 -5.90 15.41
C VAL A 34 7.48 -5.33 14.27
N GLU A 35 8.76 -5.68 14.25
CA GLU A 35 9.70 -5.26 13.20
C GLU A 35 9.47 -5.98 11.87
N SER A 36 8.86 -7.17 11.91
CA SER A 36 8.67 -8.00 10.72
C SER A 36 7.40 -8.86 10.84
N LYS A 37 6.56 -8.83 9.81
CA LYS A 37 5.36 -9.68 9.72
C LYS A 37 5.22 -10.28 8.32
N THR A 38 4.85 -11.55 8.27
CA THR A 38 4.53 -12.26 7.03
C THR A 38 3.04 -12.53 6.93
N PHE A 39 2.50 -12.29 5.74
CA PHE A 39 1.13 -12.51 5.33
C PHE A 39 1.10 -13.47 4.16
N THR A 40 0.16 -14.41 4.16
CA THR A 40 -0.01 -15.38 3.07
C THR A 40 -1.21 -15.02 2.21
N PHE A 41 -1.10 -15.23 0.89
CA PHE A 41 -2.18 -14.99 -0.05
C PHE A 41 -2.15 -15.98 -1.21
N ASP A 42 -3.32 -16.37 -1.70
CA ASP A 42 -3.46 -17.34 -2.79
C ASP A 42 -3.77 -16.67 -4.13
N LEU A 43 -3.15 -17.16 -5.20
CA LEU A 43 -3.40 -16.69 -6.57
C LEU A 43 -3.89 -17.83 -7.47
N ASN A 44 -5.15 -17.72 -7.91
CA ASN A 44 -5.72 -18.62 -8.92
C ASN A 44 -5.06 -18.47 -10.31
N LYS A 45 -4.52 -17.29 -10.60
CA LYS A 45 -3.80 -16.96 -11.85
C LYS A 45 -2.73 -15.93 -11.51
N VAL A 46 -1.54 -16.07 -12.11
CA VAL A 46 -0.45 -15.09 -11.96
C VAL A 46 -0.80 -13.83 -12.76
N PRO A 47 -0.89 -12.64 -12.13
CA PRO A 47 -1.06 -11.37 -12.84
C PRO A 47 0.23 -10.96 -13.55
N ASP A 48 0.10 -10.11 -14.57
CA ASP A 48 1.27 -9.54 -15.27
C ASP A 48 2.05 -8.58 -14.38
N LEU A 49 1.33 -7.88 -13.50
CA LEU A 49 1.85 -7.02 -12.44
C LEU A 49 0.93 -7.15 -11.23
N LEU A 50 1.50 -7.33 -10.04
CA LEU A 50 0.74 -7.21 -8.79
C LEU A 50 1.14 -5.90 -8.12
N ILE A 51 0.16 -5.05 -7.84
CA ILE A 51 0.37 -3.85 -7.04
C ILE A 51 0.06 -4.19 -5.60
N VAL A 52 1.01 -3.93 -4.70
CA VAL A 52 0.82 -4.01 -3.26
C VAL A 52 0.62 -2.60 -2.75
N GLN A 53 -0.55 -2.35 -2.17
CA GLN A 53 -0.87 -1.11 -1.48
C GLN A 53 -0.93 -1.38 0.02
N ILE A 54 -0.04 -0.75 0.77
CA ILE A 54 -0.03 -0.81 2.24
C ILE A 54 -0.49 0.55 2.74
N GLY A 55 -1.71 0.60 3.26
CA GLY A 55 -2.20 1.78 3.93
C GLY A 55 -1.54 1.95 5.27
N ALA A 56 -0.97 3.12 5.47
CA ALA A 56 -0.32 3.47 6.71
C ALA A 56 -1.01 4.68 7.34
N GLY A 57 -1.40 4.51 8.59
CA GLY A 57 -1.91 5.62 9.37
C GLY A 57 -0.86 6.62 9.78
N SER A 58 0.38 6.21 9.88
CA SER A 58 1.50 7.12 10.08
C SER A 58 2.68 6.62 9.26
N LEU A 59 3.36 7.52 8.55
CA LEU A 59 4.61 7.21 7.85
C LEU A 59 5.76 7.94 8.53
N ASN A 60 6.52 7.21 9.33
CA ASN A 60 7.77 7.73 9.87
C ASN A 60 8.81 7.76 8.73
N LEU A 61 9.23 8.97 8.32
CA LEU A 61 10.18 9.15 7.23
C LEU A 61 11.60 8.69 7.58
N HIS A 62 11.89 8.47 8.86
CA HIS A 62 13.18 7.96 9.31
C HIS A 62 13.28 6.43 9.21
N TYR A 63 12.15 5.73 9.04
CA TYR A 63 12.14 4.27 8.96
C TYR A 63 12.53 3.77 7.57
N HIS A 64 13.14 2.59 7.56
CA HIS A 64 13.37 1.82 6.36
C HIS A 64 12.29 0.75 6.25
N TYR A 65 11.56 0.76 5.14
CA TYR A 65 10.51 -0.22 4.85
C TYR A 65 11.00 -1.19 3.78
N GLU A 66 11.06 -2.47 4.12
CA GLU A 66 11.40 -3.52 3.16
C GLU A 66 10.18 -4.40 2.93
N ILE A 67 9.86 -4.66 1.66
CA ILE A 67 8.82 -5.59 1.26
C ILE A 67 9.48 -6.77 0.55
N TYR A 68 9.09 -7.98 0.91
CA TYR A 68 9.51 -9.19 0.22
C TYR A 68 8.30 -9.95 -0.29
N ILE A 69 8.38 -10.44 -1.52
CA ILE A 69 7.41 -11.37 -2.10
C ILE A 69 8.12 -12.68 -2.37
N ASN A 70 7.66 -13.76 -1.73
CA ASN A 70 8.29 -15.08 -1.81
C ASN A 70 9.82 -15.00 -1.62
N GLU A 71 10.25 -14.31 -0.56
CA GLU A 71 11.66 -14.06 -0.18
C GLU A 71 12.45 -13.13 -1.12
N LYS A 72 11.85 -12.64 -2.21
CA LYS A 72 12.49 -11.69 -3.13
C LYS A 72 12.19 -10.24 -2.72
N PRO A 73 13.20 -9.36 -2.56
CA PRO A 73 12.98 -7.97 -2.19
C PRO A 73 12.27 -7.21 -3.30
N VAL A 74 11.32 -6.36 -2.92
CA VAL A 74 10.56 -5.48 -3.81
C VAL A 74 10.66 -4.05 -3.29
N ASN A 75 10.90 -3.10 -4.19
CA ASN A 75 10.95 -1.69 -3.84
C ASN A 75 9.56 -1.19 -3.42
N ALA A 76 9.51 -0.52 -2.28
CA ALA A 76 8.34 0.20 -1.80
C ALA A 76 8.57 1.71 -1.94
N ASN A 77 7.57 2.44 -2.42
CA ASN A 77 7.60 3.89 -2.51
C ASN A 77 6.56 4.47 -1.56
N ILE A 78 6.96 5.49 -0.81
CA ILE A 78 6.00 6.31 -0.06
C ILE A 78 5.22 7.15 -1.07
N GLN A 79 3.89 7.04 -1.03
CA GLN A 79 2.98 7.89 -1.77
C GLN A 79 2.08 8.64 -0.78
N ILE A 80 2.10 9.97 -0.87
CA ILE A 80 1.19 10.85 -0.15
C ILE A 80 0.06 11.17 -1.11
N ASP A 81 -1.18 10.88 -0.71
CA ASP A 81 -2.33 10.98 -1.60
C ASP A 81 -2.82 12.44 -1.77
N ASP A 82 -2.61 13.27 -0.75
CA ASP A 82 -2.94 14.69 -0.77
C ASP A 82 -1.83 15.52 -0.12
N LEU A 83 -1.06 16.23 -0.96
CA LEU A 83 0.03 17.10 -0.49
C LEU A 83 -0.49 18.39 0.15
N ASP A 84 -1.68 18.85 -0.22
CA ASP A 84 -2.28 20.08 0.32
C ASP A 84 -2.76 19.85 1.77
N ASN A 85 -3.09 18.61 2.10
CA ASN A 85 -3.48 18.19 3.45
C ASN A 85 -2.39 17.40 4.19
N LEU A 86 -1.14 17.45 3.71
CA LEU A 86 -0.03 16.75 4.35
C LEU A 86 0.18 17.27 5.77
N ALA A 87 -0.17 16.45 6.75
CA ALA A 87 0.14 16.70 8.14
C ALA A 87 1.62 16.35 8.40
N ILE A 88 2.44 17.36 8.64
CA ILE A 88 3.82 17.21 9.14
C ILE A 88 3.83 17.60 10.60
N HIS A 89 3.92 16.61 11.48
CA HIS A 89 3.98 16.83 12.92
C HIS A 89 5.43 16.91 13.39
N TRP A 90 5.71 17.93 14.20
CA TRP A 90 7.00 18.15 14.85
C TRP A 90 6.81 18.03 16.36
N PHE A 91 7.11 16.87 16.92
CA PHE A 91 7.06 16.70 18.37
C PHE A 91 8.36 17.24 18.99
N LYS A 92 8.32 18.42 19.60
CA LYS A 92 9.48 18.96 20.34
C LYS A 92 9.50 18.43 21.78
N THR A 93 10.08 17.26 21.98
CA THR A 93 10.64 16.89 23.29
C THR A 93 12.10 16.46 23.11
N GLU A 94 12.93 16.55 24.17
CA GLU A 94 14.38 16.26 24.11
C GLU A 94 14.70 14.83 23.61
N ALA A 95 13.71 13.93 23.59
CA ALA A 95 13.83 12.55 23.10
C ALA A 95 13.11 12.28 21.75
N ARG A 96 12.44 13.27 21.13
CA ARG A 96 11.51 13.03 20.01
C ARG A 96 11.61 14.01 18.84
N MET A 97 12.80 14.49 18.47
CA MET A 97 12.94 15.26 17.22
C MET A 97 12.81 14.34 15.98
N HIS A 98 11.60 13.92 15.64
CA HIS A 98 11.31 13.17 14.41
C HIS A 98 10.24 13.86 13.58
N MET A 99 10.35 13.68 12.27
CA MET A 99 9.38 14.16 11.30
C MET A 99 8.48 12.99 10.92
N VAL A 100 7.23 13.01 11.38
CA VAL A 100 6.19 12.14 10.82
C VAL A 100 5.60 12.88 9.63
N ALA A 101 5.61 12.25 8.47
CA ALA A 101 4.82 12.68 7.35
C ALA A 101 3.55 11.84 7.32
N ASN A 102 2.41 12.47 7.05
CA ASN A 102 1.16 11.74 6.94
C ASN A 102 0.81 11.05 8.28
N GLU A 103 0.69 11.85 9.34
CA GLU A 103 -0.07 11.40 10.51
C GLU A 103 -1.55 11.44 10.13
N GLY A 104 -2.16 10.28 10.00
CA GLY A 104 -3.57 10.12 9.69
C GLY A 104 -4.41 10.69 10.83
N GLY A 105 -5.48 11.37 10.44
CA GLY A 105 -6.42 11.96 11.37
C GLY A 105 -7.65 11.07 11.53
N VAL A 106 -8.29 11.18 12.67
CA VAL A 106 -9.67 10.70 12.82
C VAL A 106 -10.60 11.73 12.20
N ASP A 107 -11.41 11.35 11.22
CA ASP A 107 -12.40 12.24 10.64
C ASP A 107 -13.55 12.56 11.63
N ALA A 108 -14.48 13.42 11.23
CA ALA A 108 -15.60 13.83 12.07
C ALA A 108 -16.50 12.66 12.52
N ASP A 109 -16.44 11.53 11.81
CA ASP A 109 -17.20 10.31 12.10
C ASP A 109 -16.45 9.33 13.01
N GLY A 110 -15.24 9.70 13.48
CA GLY A 110 -14.43 8.81 14.29
C GLY A 110 -13.63 7.79 13.46
N ILE A 111 -13.62 7.92 12.13
CA ILE A 111 -12.92 6.98 11.25
C ILE A 111 -11.51 7.48 10.99
N PHE A 112 -10.54 6.63 11.31
CA PHE A 112 -9.14 6.91 11.01
C PHE A 112 -8.91 6.96 9.49
N ARG A 113 -8.37 8.07 8.98
CA ARG A 113 -8.05 8.30 7.57
C ARG A 113 -6.53 8.38 7.38
N PRO A 114 -5.89 7.39 6.72
CA PRO A 114 -4.51 7.54 6.30
C PRO A 114 -4.44 8.62 5.20
N GLN A 115 -3.43 9.49 5.24
CA GLN A 115 -3.12 10.47 4.18
C GLN A 115 -2.01 9.98 3.23
N GLY A 116 -1.61 8.71 3.34
CA GLY A 116 -0.53 8.14 2.55
C GLY A 116 -0.35 6.63 2.75
N LYS A 117 0.46 6.04 1.87
CA LYS A 117 0.59 4.60 1.70
C LYS A 117 1.97 4.22 1.19
N LEU A 118 2.37 2.97 1.40
CA LEU A 118 3.48 2.36 0.69
C LEU A 118 2.95 1.61 -0.53
N MET A 119 3.56 1.88 -1.68
CA MET A 119 3.23 1.26 -2.96
C MET A 119 4.40 0.42 -3.44
N ALA A 120 4.17 -0.87 -3.68
CA ALA A 120 5.12 -1.77 -4.31
C ALA A 120 4.57 -2.37 -5.61
N TYR A 121 5.43 -2.45 -6.62
CA TYR A 121 5.11 -2.97 -7.94
C TYR A 121 5.85 -4.31 -8.13
N VAL A 122 5.10 -5.41 -8.11
CA VAL A 122 5.65 -6.76 -8.08
C VAL A 122 5.55 -7.39 -9.48
N PRO A 123 6.67 -7.69 -10.13
CA PRO A 123 6.66 -8.34 -11.43
C PRO A 123 6.16 -9.79 -11.33
N ASN A 124 5.50 -10.27 -12.38
CA ASN A 124 4.96 -11.63 -12.44
C ASN A 124 5.98 -12.75 -12.11
N SER A 125 7.26 -12.54 -12.41
CA SER A 125 8.35 -13.48 -12.16
C SER A 125 8.66 -13.72 -10.67
N PHE A 126 8.00 -12.97 -9.78
CA PHE A 126 8.10 -13.11 -8.33
C PHE A 126 6.92 -13.91 -7.75
N LEU A 127 5.90 -14.19 -8.57
CA LEU A 127 4.63 -14.79 -8.18
C LEU A 127 4.51 -16.21 -8.71
N LYS A 128 3.67 -17.01 -8.06
CA LYS A 128 3.29 -18.35 -8.51
C LYS A 128 1.78 -18.57 -8.34
N ILE A 129 1.23 -19.52 -9.10
CA ILE A 129 -0.12 -20.02 -8.84
C ILE A 129 -0.11 -20.74 -7.49
N GLY A 130 -1.15 -20.52 -6.68
CA GLY A 130 -1.23 -21.05 -5.32
C GLY A 130 -0.75 -20.06 -4.25
N ASP A 131 -0.27 -20.61 -3.13
CA ASP A 131 0.17 -19.84 -1.97
C ASP A 131 1.41 -18.99 -2.22
N ASN A 132 1.32 -17.70 -1.95
CA ASN A 132 2.41 -16.73 -1.96
C ASN A 132 2.54 -16.10 -0.57
N ALA A 133 3.70 -15.50 -0.30
CA ALA A 133 3.98 -14.81 0.95
C ALA A 133 4.45 -13.37 0.70
N LEU A 134 3.89 -12.43 1.46
CA LEU A 134 4.35 -11.05 1.59
C LEU A 134 4.94 -10.86 2.98
N THR A 135 6.21 -10.49 3.05
CA THR A 135 6.84 -10.08 4.33
C THR A 135 7.08 -8.59 4.29
N LEU A 136 6.53 -7.89 5.29
CA LEU A 136 6.84 -6.50 5.56
C LEU A 136 7.85 -6.46 6.71
N LYS A 137 8.97 -5.77 6.50
CA LYS A 137 9.90 -5.38 7.56
C LYS A 137 9.94 -3.87 7.68
N ILE A 138 10.02 -3.42 8.91
CA ILE A 138 10.12 -2.02 9.28
C ILE A 138 11.33 -1.91 10.20
N MET A 139 12.25 -1.00 9.88
CA MET A 139 13.47 -0.80 10.65
C MET A 139 13.59 0.67 11.02
N ASP A 140 13.90 0.95 12.29
CA ASP A 140 14.44 2.26 12.70
C ASP A 140 15.98 2.19 12.67
N PRO A 141 16.64 2.65 11.59
CA PRO A 141 18.09 2.58 11.48
C PRO A 141 18.83 3.43 12.51
N TYR A 142 18.14 4.34 13.21
CA TYR A 142 18.72 5.23 14.20
C TYR A 142 18.45 4.80 15.64
N ALA A 143 17.56 3.82 15.86
CA ALA A 143 17.14 3.31 17.17
C ALA A 143 16.79 4.41 18.19
N ARG A 144 16.26 5.54 17.68
CA ARG A 144 16.03 6.80 18.43
C ARG A 144 14.64 7.36 18.16
N TYR A 145 13.96 6.84 17.16
CA TYR A 145 12.68 7.32 16.67
C TYR A 145 11.63 6.21 16.81
N ASN A 146 11.65 5.50 17.94
CA ASN A 146 10.57 4.62 18.39
C ASN A 146 9.34 5.49 18.68
N ASP A 147 8.63 5.85 17.63
CA ASP A 147 7.33 6.49 17.68
C ASP A 147 6.50 5.92 16.52
N ASP A 148 5.20 6.01 16.68
CA ASP A 148 4.31 5.03 16.08
C ASP A 148 4.30 5.07 14.54
N TYR A 149 4.73 3.98 13.90
CA TYR A 149 4.33 3.63 12.53
C TYR A 149 3.16 2.66 12.60
N PHE A 150 2.08 2.90 11.86
CA PHE A 150 0.92 2.00 11.83
C PHE A 150 0.52 1.61 10.42
N VAL A 151 0.52 0.32 10.12
CA VAL A 151 -0.18 -0.28 8.98
C VAL A 151 -1.60 -0.60 9.41
N ASN A 152 -2.56 -0.18 8.59
CA ASN A 152 -3.98 -0.40 8.86
C ASN A 152 -4.63 -1.30 7.79
N HIS A 153 -4.07 -1.36 6.59
CA HIS A 153 -4.56 -2.23 5.53
C HIS A 153 -3.44 -2.67 4.59
N ILE A 154 -3.55 -3.89 4.05
CA ILE A 154 -2.76 -4.34 2.90
C ILE A 154 -3.73 -4.87 1.84
N GLU A 155 -3.69 -4.23 0.68
CA GLU A 155 -4.50 -4.58 -0.48
C GLU A 155 -3.59 -5.00 -1.65
N LEU A 156 -3.98 -6.08 -2.31
CA LEU A 156 -3.30 -6.66 -3.46
C LEU A 156 -4.14 -6.45 -4.71
N ILE A 157 -3.63 -5.68 -5.67
CA ILE A 157 -4.38 -5.31 -6.88
C ILE A 157 -3.74 -6.01 -8.09
N PRO A 158 -4.35 -7.09 -8.63
CA PRO A 158 -3.79 -7.87 -9.72
C PRO A 158 -4.06 -7.23 -11.09
N VAL A 159 -3.03 -6.79 -11.79
CA VAL A 159 -3.14 -6.20 -13.13
C VAL A 159 -2.87 -7.25 -14.19
N PHE A 160 -3.83 -7.41 -15.10
CA PHE A 160 -3.71 -8.26 -16.29
C PHE A 160 -3.67 -7.40 -17.54
N LYS A 161 -2.72 -7.70 -18.43
CA LYS A 161 -2.64 -7.09 -19.74
C LYS A 161 -3.84 -7.51 -20.58
N LYS A 162 -4.34 -6.60 -21.44
CA LYS A 162 -5.41 -6.97 -22.38
C LYS A 162 -4.87 -7.92 -23.44
N GLU A 163 -5.67 -8.91 -23.84
CA GLU A 163 -5.26 -10.01 -24.74
C GLU A 163 -4.71 -9.57 -26.11
N ASN A 164 -4.85 -8.30 -26.50
CA ASN A 164 -4.38 -7.76 -27.78
C ASN A 164 -3.51 -6.50 -27.68
N GLU A 165 -3.08 -6.08 -26.49
CA GLU A 165 -2.21 -4.90 -26.34
C GLU A 165 -0.81 -5.17 -26.90
N LYS A 166 -0.40 -4.42 -27.92
CA LYS A 166 0.98 -4.42 -28.46
C LYS A 166 1.71 -3.17 -28.00
N LEU A 167 3.01 -3.28 -27.76
CA LEU A 167 3.87 -2.13 -27.41
C LEU A 167 3.73 -0.99 -28.44
N TRP A 168 3.60 -1.35 -29.72
CA TRP A 168 3.43 -0.40 -30.83
C TRP A 168 2.11 0.36 -30.82
N ASP A 169 1.10 -0.07 -30.05
CA ASP A 169 -0.17 0.66 -29.92
C ASP A 169 0.01 1.95 -29.08
N PHE A 170 1.09 2.05 -28.31
CA PHE A 170 1.40 3.18 -27.41
C PHE A 170 2.57 4.04 -27.88
N ILE A 171 3.31 3.60 -28.88
CA ILE A 171 4.33 4.43 -29.54
C ILE A 171 3.57 5.33 -30.50
N LYS A 172 3.29 6.58 -30.08
CA LYS A 172 2.89 7.63 -31.02
C LYS A 172 3.90 7.62 -32.16
N LYS A 173 3.42 7.41 -33.38
CA LYS A 173 4.20 7.76 -34.58
C LYS A 173 4.44 9.26 -34.50
N GLU A 174 5.67 9.66 -34.19
CA GLU A 174 6.16 11.01 -34.46
C GLU A 174 6.12 11.29 -35.97
#